data_AF-A0A494BB64-F1
#
_entry.id   AF-A0A494BB64-F1
#
_cell.length_a   1.000
_cell.length_b   1.000
_cell.length_c   1.000
_cell.angle_alpha   90.00
_cell.angle_beta   90.00
_cell.angle_gamma   90.00
#
_symmetry.space_group_name_H-M   'P 1'
#
loop_
_entity.id
_entity.type
_entity.pdbx_description
1 polymer ?
#
loop_
_entity_poly.entity_id
_entity_poly.type
_entity_poly.pdbx_seq_one_letter_code
_entity_poly.pdbx_strand_id
1 'polypeptide(L)'
;MGLKAAQKTLFPLRSIDDVVRLFAAELGREEPDLVLLSLVLGFVEHFLAVNRVIPTNVPELTFQPSPAPDPPGGLTYFPVADLSIIAA
;
A
#
# COMPACT_ATOMS: atom_id res chain seq x y z
N MET A 1 12.74 -8.67 -15.32
CA MET A 1 12.01 -8.73 -14.05
C MET A 1 11.11 -7.52 -14.00
N GLY A 2 9.80 -7.68 -13.89
CA GLY A 2 8.88 -6.56 -13.91
C GLY A 2 7.48 -7.04 -13.59
N LEU A 3 6.69 -6.16 -12.96
CA LEU A 3 5.32 -6.49 -12.57
C LEU A 3 4.51 -6.95 -13.79
N LYS A 4 3.89 -8.12 -13.66
CA LYS A 4 2.95 -8.67 -14.64
C LYS A 4 1.73 -7.76 -14.72
N ALA A 5 1.07 -7.70 -15.88
CA ALA A 5 -0.11 -6.85 -16.08
C ALA A 5 -1.19 -7.07 -15.01
N ALA A 6 -1.41 -8.32 -14.58
CA ALA A 6 -2.36 -8.68 -13.52
C ALA A 6 -2.00 -8.15 -12.11
N GLN A 7 -0.71 -7.89 -11.83
CA GLN A 7 -0.30 -7.26 -10.58
C GLN A 7 -0.62 -5.76 -10.60
N LYS A 8 -0.40 -5.13 -11.77
CA LYS A 8 -0.61 -3.69 -11.97
C LYS A 8 -2.07 -3.27 -11.82
N THR A 9 -3.03 -4.17 -12.06
CA THR A 9 -4.48 -3.86 -11.97
C THR A 9 -4.98 -3.68 -10.55
N LEU A 10 -4.23 -4.13 -9.54
CA LEU A 10 -4.61 -3.99 -8.13
C LEU A 10 -4.13 -2.67 -7.52
N PHE A 11 -3.26 -1.94 -8.22
CA PHE A 11 -2.79 -0.63 -7.82
C PHE A 11 -3.76 0.47 -8.27
N PRO A 12 -3.83 1.59 -7.54
CA PRO A 12 -3.15 1.86 -6.27
C PRO A 12 -3.79 1.16 -5.08
N LEU A 13 -2.98 0.75 -4.10
CA LEU A 13 -3.47 0.17 -2.84
C LEU A 13 -3.83 1.31 -1.90
N ARG A 14 -5.09 1.39 -1.48
CA ARG A 14 -5.57 2.54 -0.69
C ARG A 14 -6.12 2.18 0.68
N SER A 15 -6.11 0.90 1.01
CA SER A 15 -6.60 0.36 2.27
C SER A 15 -5.85 -0.90 2.64
N ILE A 16 -6.01 -1.33 3.90
CA ILE A 16 -5.51 -2.63 4.37
C ILE A 16 -6.16 -3.75 3.54
N ASP A 17 -7.45 -3.63 3.20
CA ASP A 17 -8.15 -4.62 2.39
C ASP A 17 -7.54 -4.77 0.99
N ASP A 18 -7.08 -3.68 0.37
CA ASP A 18 -6.39 -3.72 -0.91
C ASP A 18 -5.04 -4.45 -0.81
N VAL A 19 -4.30 -4.23 0.28
CA VAL A 19 -3.07 -4.99 0.55
C VAL A 19 -3.38 -6.48 0.71
N VAL A 20 -4.40 -6.84 1.49
CA VAL A 20 -4.82 -8.24 1.64
C VAL A 20 -5.24 -8.84 0.30
N ARG A 21 -5.94 -8.10 -0.56
CA ARG A 21 -6.30 -8.54 -1.92
C ARG A 21 -5.08 -8.76 -2.80
N LEU A 22 -4.06 -7.91 -2.73
CA LEU A 22 -2.78 -8.11 -3.43
C LEU A 22 -2.08 -9.39 -2.96
N PHE A 23 -2.00 -9.60 -1.64
CA PHE A 23 -1.43 -10.81 -1.07
C PHE A 23 -2.19 -12.07 -1.50
N ALA A 24 -3.53 -12.03 -1.46
CA ALA A 24 -4.37 -13.13 -1.91
C ALA A 24 -4.15 -13.44 -3.40
N ALA A 25 -4.03 -12.41 -4.24
CA ALA A 25 -3.76 -12.58 -5.67
C ALA A 25 -2.37 -13.19 -5.94
N GLU A 26 -1.34 -12.79 -5.20
CA GLU A 26 0.02 -13.33 -5.34
C GLU A 26 0.14 -14.76 -4.81
N LEU A 27 -0.46 -15.06 -3.66
CA LEU A 27 -0.47 -16.40 -3.08
C LEU A 27 -1.25 -17.42 -3.93
N GLY A 28 -2.17 -16.96 -4.79
CA GLY A 28 -2.87 -17.81 -5.76
C GLY A 28 -2.05 -18.17 -7.01
N ARG A 29 -0.82 -17.63 -7.14
CA ARG A 29 0.07 -17.91 -8.28
C ARG A 29 0.99 -19.09 -7.94
N GLU A 30 1.50 -19.77 -8.96
CA GLU A 30 2.52 -20.83 -8.78
C GLU A 30 3.76 -20.29 -8.06
N GLU A 31 4.19 -19.09 -8.43
CA GLU A 31 5.29 -18.38 -7.79
C GLU A 31 4.83 -16.95 -7.43
N PRO A 32 4.67 -16.64 -6.13
CA PRO A 32 4.37 -15.29 -5.66
C PRO A 32 5.61 -14.39 -5.81
N ASP A 33 5.39 -13.14 -6.18
CA ASP A 33 6.44 -12.14 -6.24
C ASP A 33 6.79 -11.62 -4.84
N LEU A 34 7.76 -12.27 -4.20
CA LEU A 34 8.21 -11.93 -2.85
C LEU A 34 8.82 -10.52 -2.77
N VAL A 35 9.41 -10.02 -3.86
CA VAL A 35 10.00 -8.67 -3.90
C VAL A 35 8.88 -7.64 -3.86
N LEU A 36 7.86 -7.80 -4.70
CA LEU A 36 6.69 -6.94 -4.70
C LEU A 36 6.00 -6.90 -3.33
N LEU A 37 5.73 -8.08 -2.75
CA LEU A 37 5.05 -8.18 -1.46
C LEU A 37 5.87 -7.52 -0.34
N SER A 38 7.18 -7.73 -0.33
CA SER A 38 8.09 -7.11 0.65
C SER A 38 8.16 -5.59 0.50
N LEU A 39 8.25 -5.08 -0.74
CA LEU A 39 8.26 -3.63 -1.00
C LEU A 39 6.96 -2.97 -0.53
N VAL A 40 5.81 -3.58 -0.81
CA VAL A 40 4.50 -3.08 -0.36
C VAL A 40 4.43 -3.07 1.17
N LEU A 41 4.85 -4.14 1.84
CA LEU A 41 4.88 -4.20 3.30
C LEU A 41 5.80 -3.13 3.91
N GLY A 42 7.03 -3.03 3.42
CA GLY A 42 7.99 -2.03 3.90
C GLY A 42 7.48 -0.61 3.72
N PHE A 43 6.81 -0.33 2.59
CA PHE A 43 6.19 0.97 2.33
C PHE A 43 5.09 1.29 3.35
N VAL A 44 4.10 0.40 3.52
CA VAL A 44 2.99 0.67 4.46
C VAL A 44 3.47 0.69 5.91
N GLU A 45 4.43 -0.17 6.28
CA GLU A 45 5.04 -0.20 7.62
C GLU A 45 5.76 1.11 7.93
N HIS A 46 6.53 1.64 6.97
CA HIS A 46 7.24 2.90 7.15
C HIS A 46 6.28 4.03 7.55
N PHE A 47 5.17 4.21 6.82
CA PHE A 47 4.24 5.31 7.07
C PHE A 47 3.23 5.04 8.20
N LEU A 48 3.00 3.77 8.58
CA LEU A 48 2.07 3.42 9.65
C LEU A 48 2.75 3.18 11.01
N ALA A 49 4.04 2.86 11.04
CA ALA A 49 4.77 2.53 12.27
C ALA A 49 6.01 3.39 12.51
N VAL A 50 6.77 3.75 11.47
CA VAL A 50 8.05 4.47 11.62
C VAL A 50 7.85 5.99 11.61
N ASN A 51 7.15 6.51 10.60
CA ASN A 51 6.91 7.93 10.42
C ASN A 51 5.44 8.19 10.05
N ARG A 52 4.63 8.52 11.05
CA ARG A 52 3.21 8.83 10.90
C ARG A 52 2.94 10.29 10.52
N VAL A 53 3.98 11.11 10.34
CA VAL A 53 3.84 12.47 9.84
C VAL A 53 3.51 12.37 8.35
N ILE A 54 2.39 12.96 7.93
CA ILE A 54 1.99 13.01 6.53
C ILE A 54 2.93 13.99 5.80
N PRO A 55 3.82 13.52 4.91
CA PRO A 55 4.67 14.42 4.15
C PRO A 55 3.82 15.24 3.19
N THR A 56 3.81 16.57 3.36
CA THR A 56 3.08 17.49 2.49
C THR A 56 3.92 18.02 1.32
N ASN A 57 5.21 17.68 1.30
CA ASN A 57 6.21 18.18 0.35
C ASN A 57 6.59 17.16 -0.74
N VAL A 58 5.99 15.97 -0.72
CA VAL A 58 6.24 14.89 -1.69
C VAL A 58 4.97 14.70 -2.52
N PRO A 59 4.87 15.28 -3.72
CA PRO A 59 3.65 15.24 -4.54
C PRO A 59 3.22 13.83 -4.93
N GLU A 60 4.15 12.88 -4.99
CA GLU A 60 3.87 11.50 -5.35
C GLU A 60 3.18 10.73 -4.22
N LEU A 61 3.30 11.16 -2.96
CA LEU A 61 2.71 10.46 -1.81
C LEU A 61 1.30 10.98 -1.51
N THR A 62 0.32 10.10 -1.67
CA THR A 62 -1.08 10.39 -1.32
C THR A 62 -1.49 9.62 -0.08
N PHE A 63 -2.33 10.22 0.77
CA PHE A 63 -2.86 9.58 1.98
C PHE A 63 -4.37 9.60 1.95
N GLN A 64 -5.00 8.43 2.01
CA GLN A 64 -6.46 8.33 1.99
C GLN A 64 -7.02 8.33 3.42
N PRO A 65 -8.04 9.15 3.74
CA PRO A 65 -8.72 9.06 5.02
C PRO A 65 -9.35 7.69 5.19
N SER A 66 -9.15 7.11 6.36
CA SER A 66 -9.78 5.87 6.81
C SER A 66 -10.56 6.18 8.08
N PRO A 67 -11.80 5.68 8.23
CA PRO A 67 -12.55 5.84 9.46
C PRO A 67 -11.79 5.15 10.60
N ALA A 68 -11.37 5.92 11.61
CA ALA A 68 -10.73 5.33 12.78
C ALA A 68 -11.77 4.55 13.59
N PRO A 69 -11.46 3.33 14.06
CA PRO A 69 -12.39 2.55 14.87
C PRO A 69 -12.62 3.17 16.25
N ASP A 70 -11.62 3.87 16.84
CA ASP A 70 -11.78 4.57 18.12
C ASP A 70 -10.66 5.64 18.35
N PRO A 71 -10.97 6.81 18.96
CA PRO A 71 -12.30 7.29 19.32
C PRO A 71 -13.10 7.78 18.08
N PRO A 72 -14.44 7.77 18.15
CA PRO A 72 -15.30 8.26 17.07
C PRO A 72 -15.03 9.74 16.80
N GLY A 73 -14.52 10.04 15.61
CA GLY A 73 -14.11 11.39 15.18
C GLY A 73 -12.62 11.53 14.83
N GLY A 74 -11.81 10.51 15.11
CA GLY A 74 -10.44 10.44 14.59
C GLY A 74 -10.42 10.17 13.08
N LEU A 75 -9.71 10.99 12.30
CA LEU A 75 -9.32 10.64 10.94
C LEU A 75 -7.97 9.93 11.02
N THR A 76 -7.94 8.62 10.76
CA THR A 76 -6.69 7.92 10.46
C THR A 76 -6.44 7.97 8.97
N TYR A 77 -5.18 7.85 8.55
CA TYR A 77 -4.81 7.92 7.15
C TYR A 77 -4.10 6.64 6.75
N PHE A 78 -4.38 6.17 5.53
CA PHE A 78 -3.65 5.07 4.91
C PHE A 78 -2.70 5.62 3.83
N PRO A 79 -1.42 5.23 3.84
CA PRO A 79 -0.48 5.62 2.79
C PRO A 79 -0.85 4.92 1.48
N VAL A 80 -1.25 5.69 0.47
CA VAL A 80 -1.60 5.12 -0.84
C VAL A 80 -0.32 4.64 -1.51
N ALA A 81 -0.25 3.34 -1.80
CA ALA A 81 0.86 2.75 -2.54
C ALA A 81 0.52 2.78 -4.02
N ASP A 82 1.08 3.74 -4.76
CA ASP A 82 0.97 3.83 -6.21
C ASP A 82 1.98 2.91 -6.90
N LEU A 83 1.58 2.37 -8.05
CA LEU A 83 2.43 1.49 -8.84
C LEU A 83 3.74 2.17 -9.24
N SER A 84 3.69 3.46 -9.58
CA SER A 84 4.88 4.24 -9.94
C SER A 84 5.90 4.35 -8.81
N ILE A 85 5.47 4.27 -7.55
CA ILE A 85 6.35 4.34 -6.39
C ILE A 85 6.95 2.96 -6.09
N ILE A 86 6.14 1.91 -6.18
CA ILE A 86 6.57 0.54 -5.90
C ILE A 86 7.42 -0.05 -7.03
N ALA A 87 7.23 0.41 -8.27
CA ALA A 87 7.95 -0.05 -9.45
C ALA A 87 9.08 0.90 -9.92
N ALA A 88 9.41 1.93 -9.13
CA ALA A 88 10.49 2.88 -9.41
C ALA A 88 11.89 2.27 -9.33
#